data_AF-A0A2D5MSH4-F1
#
_entry.id   AF-A0A2D5MSH4-F1
#
_cell.length_a   1.000
_cell.length_b   1.000
_cell.length_c   1.000
_cell.angle_alpha   90.00
_cell.angle_beta   90.00
_cell.angle_gamma   90.00
#
_symmetry.space_group_name_H-M   'P 1'
#
loop_
_entity.id
_entity.type
_entity.pdbx_description
1 polymer ?
#
loop_
_entity_poly.entity_id
_entity_poly.type
_entity_poly.pdbx_seq_one_letter_code
_entity_poly.pdbx_strand_id
1 'polypeptide(L)'
;MKSLPGPKIDTVICSAGGVATTLLLRHFNKLGVMTNDPMDRDRLKHSKYPPKDDNIKRGIYIYGDPQEAYKSLVRRKFLDRQIKKTAGSWAHEEDPLGLEGHFESWLSHSNKYPIMFIKYDDIWNKIHHINEFIEFSDHNDLPEKRPRRSDAVLLPKLNNGKELYEDYAKRIQKLPSIFIKKPDKIGMPTRLLGNKSMKIALVGLMRGFNDYSRYEKKLLKRNRLLHENFNKIFNYPMLIFNEGTILPEHQKAMHEQCPNLIFIDIKKWWNENASTGGGYKRMCLFNCSFLQKYLHEHGYHYYLRLDDDVFMHQAPNPVHLFAWMRENDIDYVYSRRKIDSHRKTQVTLSKFCIDYFKKDIKPHFNYYNNFHASNTKFWAQPKVQDFIEACKDGIASHRWGDSSVQSAAIRGFDAKSKCIELNYGHGSHGYTSYTRKGEYNPRHEWDPQNL
;
A
#
# COMPACT_ATOMS: atom_id res chain seq x y z
N MET A 1 27.83 -18.47 -24.73
CA MET A 1 28.74 -18.64 -23.58
C MET A 1 27.91 -18.93 -22.35
N LYS A 2 28.08 -20.10 -21.71
CA LYS A 2 27.47 -20.35 -20.39
C LYS A 2 28.20 -19.45 -19.40
N SER A 3 27.49 -18.54 -18.73
CA SER A 3 28.06 -17.74 -17.66
C SER A 3 28.62 -18.70 -16.60
N LEU A 4 29.90 -18.56 -16.26
CA LEU A 4 30.47 -19.22 -15.09
C LEU A 4 29.54 -18.94 -13.90
N PRO A 5 29.26 -19.95 -13.03
CA PRO A 5 28.47 -19.71 -11.84
C PRO A 5 29.16 -18.59 -11.05
N GLY A 6 28.44 -17.48 -10.87
CA GLY A 6 28.92 -16.39 -10.03
C GLY A 6 29.24 -16.91 -8.62
N PRO A 7 30.09 -16.20 -7.86
CA PRO A 7 30.37 -16.57 -6.48
C PRO A 7 29.05 -16.74 -5.71
N LYS A 8 28.93 -17.86 -5.00
CA LYS A 8 27.70 -18.24 -4.29
C LYS A 8 27.58 -17.40 -3.02
N ILE A 9 26.86 -16.28 -3.10
CA ILE A 9 26.59 -15.40 -1.95
C ILE A 9 25.56 -16.09 -1.05
N ASP A 10 25.89 -16.27 0.23
CA ASP A 10 24.95 -16.79 1.24
C ASP A 10 24.40 -15.71 2.17
N THR A 11 25.11 -14.61 2.33
CA THR A 11 24.81 -13.54 3.27
C THR A 11 24.89 -12.20 2.53
N VAL A 12 23.74 -11.53 2.36
CA VAL A 12 23.72 -10.19 1.78
C VAL A 12 23.87 -9.14 2.88
N ILE A 13 24.80 -8.20 2.73
CA ILE A 13 24.96 -7.03 3.61
C ILE A 13 24.69 -5.76 2.81
N CYS A 14 23.65 -5.03 3.22
CA CYS A 14 23.16 -3.85 2.52
C CYS A 14 22.99 -2.65 3.46
N SER A 15 22.98 -1.45 2.87
CA SER A 15 22.44 -0.24 3.49
C SER A 15 22.08 0.79 2.42
N ALA A 16 21.35 1.84 2.81
CA ALA A 16 21.13 2.99 1.95
C ALA A 16 22.40 3.84 1.71
N GLY A 17 23.55 3.49 2.29
CA GLY A 17 24.81 4.23 2.22
C GLY A 17 25.13 4.99 3.51
N GLY A 18 26.37 5.46 3.65
CA GLY A 18 26.76 6.25 4.83
C GLY A 18 27.15 5.46 6.10
N VAL A 19 26.90 4.15 6.16
CA VAL A 19 26.92 3.37 7.43
C VAL A 19 27.77 2.06 7.42
N ALA A 20 29.11 2.14 7.34
CA ALA A 20 30.05 1.00 7.44
C ALA A 20 29.80 -0.29 6.62
N THR A 21 28.90 -0.32 5.62
CA THR A 21 28.66 -1.55 4.83
C THR A 21 29.94 -2.12 4.20
N THR A 22 30.83 -1.26 3.68
CA THR A 22 32.14 -1.72 3.16
C THR A 22 33.01 -2.39 4.22
N LEU A 23 32.96 -1.91 5.45
CA LEU A 23 33.80 -2.42 6.55
C LEU A 23 33.36 -3.84 6.92
N LEU A 24 32.05 -4.06 7.11
CA LEU A 24 31.52 -5.40 7.40
C LEU A 24 31.76 -6.38 6.23
N LEU A 25 31.50 -5.96 4.99
CA LEU A 25 31.76 -6.81 3.82
C LEU A 25 33.24 -7.23 3.74
N ARG A 26 34.18 -6.30 3.93
CA ARG A 26 35.62 -6.61 3.91
C ARG A 26 36.03 -7.52 5.06
N HIS A 27 35.49 -7.26 6.25
CA HIS A 27 35.78 -8.06 7.44
C HIS A 27 35.32 -9.52 7.23
N PHE A 28 34.05 -9.73 6.89
CA PHE A 28 33.49 -11.06 6.71
C PHE A 28 34.07 -11.81 5.50
N ASN A 29 34.34 -11.12 4.37
CA ASN A 29 35.02 -11.76 3.24
C ASN A 29 36.45 -12.20 3.58
N LYS A 30 37.18 -11.44 4.41
CA LYS A 30 38.52 -11.86 4.88
C LYS A 30 38.45 -13.12 5.74
N LEU A 31 37.33 -13.31 6.45
CA LEU A 31 37.04 -14.48 7.28
C LEU A 31 36.42 -15.66 6.50
N GLY A 32 36.30 -15.54 5.17
CA GLY A 32 35.77 -16.60 4.32
C GLY A 32 34.23 -16.71 4.26
N VAL A 33 33.50 -15.79 4.91
CA VAL A 33 32.04 -15.71 4.78
C VAL A 33 31.70 -15.24 3.36
N MET A 34 30.74 -15.91 2.72
CA MET A 34 30.37 -15.62 1.34
C MET A 34 29.37 -14.45 1.26
N THR A 35 29.90 -13.23 1.35
CA THR A 35 29.08 -12.00 1.25
C THR A 35 29.16 -11.34 -0.14
N ASN A 36 28.33 -10.32 -0.37
CA ASN A 36 28.39 -9.51 -1.59
C ASN A 36 29.70 -8.70 -1.71
N ASP A 37 29.94 -8.12 -2.89
CA ASP A 37 31.19 -7.49 -3.24
C ASP A 37 31.38 -6.13 -2.53
N PRO A 38 32.50 -5.90 -1.80
CA PRO A 38 32.72 -4.65 -1.07
C PRO A 38 32.86 -3.42 -1.97
N MET A 39 33.23 -3.62 -3.25
CA MET A 39 33.32 -2.60 -4.29
C MET A 39 32.01 -2.48 -5.09
N ASP A 40 30.97 -3.23 -4.72
CA ASP A 40 29.62 -3.20 -5.30
C ASP A 40 29.59 -3.59 -6.79
N ARG A 41 30.45 -4.54 -7.19
CA ARG A 41 30.49 -5.08 -8.56
C ARG A 41 29.27 -5.94 -8.90
N ASP A 42 28.63 -6.52 -7.88
CA ASP A 42 27.39 -7.29 -7.98
C ASP A 42 26.11 -6.44 -7.84
N ARG A 43 26.25 -5.15 -7.51
CA ARG A 43 25.17 -4.17 -7.32
C ARG A 43 24.22 -4.49 -6.15
N LEU A 44 24.65 -5.31 -5.18
CA LEU A 44 23.81 -5.71 -4.05
C LEU A 44 23.94 -4.81 -2.83
N LYS A 45 25.00 -3.99 -2.73
CA LYS A 45 25.34 -3.24 -1.50
C LYS A 45 24.34 -2.14 -1.14
N HIS A 46 23.61 -1.66 -2.14
CA HIS A 46 22.63 -0.58 -2.07
C HIS A 46 21.37 -0.93 -2.88
N SER A 47 21.05 -2.22 -3.00
CA SER A 47 19.86 -2.62 -3.73
C SER A 47 18.62 -2.13 -2.99
N LYS A 48 17.70 -1.48 -3.71
CA LYS A 48 16.46 -0.94 -3.13
C LYS A 48 15.64 -1.99 -2.37
N TYR A 49 15.65 -3.23 -2.83
CA TYR A 49 14.92 -4.34 -2.23
C TYR A 49 15.88 -5.46 -1.80
N PRO A 50 15.50 -6.29 -0.81
CA PRO A 50 16.17 -7.56 -0.52
C PRO A 50 16.23 -8.42 -1.79
N PRO A 51 17.40 -8.94 -2.20
CA PRO A 51 17.52 -9.77 -3.39
C PRO A 51 16.73 -11.08 -3.28
N LYS A 52 16.17 -11.56 -4.40
CA LYS A 52 15.39 -12.81 -4.48
C LYS A 52 16.21 -14.03 -4.89
N ASP A 53 17.50 -14.04 -4.58
CA ASP A 53 18.40 -15.15 -4.92
C ASP A 53 18.22 -16.30 -3.91
N ASP A 54 18.00 -17.51 -4.42
CA ASP A 54 17.79 -18.72 -3.62
C ASP A 54 19.05 -19.19 -2.89
N ASN A 55 20.23 -18.68 -3.27
CA ASN A 55 21.48 -18.95 -2.55
C ASN A 55 21.61 -18.14 -1.26
N ILE A 56 20.89 -17.01 -1.14
CA ILE A 56 20.95 -16.16 0.05
C ILE A 56 20.16 -16.81 1.18
N LYS A 57 20.86 -17.11 2.26
CA LYS A 57 20.32 -17.72 3.47
C LYS A 57 19.95 -16.69 4.53
N ARG A 58 20.50 -15.47 4.46
CA ARG A 58 20.33 -14.41 5.45
C ARG A 58 20.72 -13.04 4.90
N GLY A 59 20.15 -11.99 5.48
CA GLY A 59 20.47 -10.60 5.15
C GLY A 59 20.84 -9.79 6.39
N ILE A 60 21.78 -8.86 6.24
CA ILE A 60 22.09 -7.84 7.23
C ILE A 60 21.81 -6.47 6.59
N TYR A 61 20.90 -5.72 7.20
CA TYR A 61 20.64 -4.33 6.84
C TYR A 61 21.20 -3.40 7.91
N ILE A 62 22.18 -2.58 7.51
CA ILE A 62 22.77 -1.60 8.41
C ILE A 62 22.00 -0.29 8.26
N TYR A 63 21.55 0.25 9.38
CA TYR A 63 20.90 1.55 9.44
C TYR A 63 21.55 2.44 10.51
N GLY A 64 21.20 3.71 10.57
CA GLY A 64 21.76 4.64 11.56
C GLY A 64 21.12 5.99 11.38
N ASP A 65 21.66 7.00 12.08
CA ASP A 65 21.17 8.36 11.93
C ASP A 65 21.23 8.82 10.46
N PRO A 66 20.08 9.14 9.82
CA PRO A 66 20.02 9.52 8.42
C PRO A 66 20.74 10.85 8.13
N GLN A 67 20.82 11.76 9.11
CA GLN A 67 21.55 13.02 8.98
C GLN A 67 23.06 12.75 8.89
N GLU A 68 23.58 11.89 9.77
CA GLU A 68 24.99 11.49 9.74
C GLU A 68 25.34 10.65 8.50
N ALA A 69 24.39 9.84 8.00
CA ALA A 69 24.54 9.14 6.73
C ALA A 69 24.65 10.12 5.56
N TYR A 70 23.79 11.14 5.51
CA TYR A 70 23.81 12.21 4.51
C TYR A 70 25.15 12.97 4.54
N LYS A 71 25.55 13.51 5.70
CA LYS A 71 26.83 14.23 5.86
C LYS A 71 28.02 13.40 5.41
N SER A 72 28.02 12.10 5.75
CA SER A 72 29.06 11.15 5.33
C SER A 72 29.12 10.97 3.81
N LEU A 73 27.98 10.98 3.12
CA LEU A 73 27.91 10.89 1.65
C LEU A 73 28.34 12.20 0.98
N VAL A 74 27.93 13.36 1.52
CA VAL A 74 28.35 14.70 1.05
C VAL A 74 29.88 14.82 1.11
N ARG A 75 30.47 14.56 2.28
CA ARG A 75 31.92 14.66 2.51
C ARG A 75 32.74 13.81 1.53
N ARG A 76 32.20 12.67 1.11
CA ARG A 76 32.85 11.74 0.17
C ARG A 76 32.52 12.02 -1.30
N LYS A 77 31.71 13.05 -1.58
CA LYS A 77 31.21 13.40 -2.91
C LYS A 77 30.44 12.24 -3.58
N PHE A 78 29.63 11.53 -2.79
CA PHE A 78 28.91 10.33 -3.23
C PHE A 78 27.40 10.54 -3.41
N LEU A 79 26.86 11.75 -3.20
CA LEU A 79 25.42 12.04 -3.27
C LEU A 79 24.78 11.56 -4.58
N ASP A 80 25.20 12.08 -5.73
CA ASP A 80 24.59 11.75 -7.03
C ASP A 80 24.63 10.25 -7.35
N ARG A 81 25.74 9.60 -6.98
CA ARG A 81 25.88 8.16 -7.14
C ARG A 81 24.91 7.41 -6.24
N GLN A 82 24.70 7.89 -5.02
CA GLN A 82 23.84 7.22 -4.05
C GLN A 82 22.37 7.39 -4.40
N ILE A 83 21.92 8.59 -4.79
CA ILE A 83 20.54 8.87 -5.25
C ILE A 83 20.10 7.87 -6.30
N LYS A 84 20.95 7.61 -7.31
CA LYS A 84 20.65 6.66 -8.38
C LYS A 84 20.50 5.22 -7.88
N LYS A 85 21.27 4.82 -6.86
CA LYS A 85 21.27 3.44 -6.34
C LYS A 85 20.07 3.16 -5.44
N THR A 86 19.75 4.12 -4.57
CA THR A 86 18.64 4.01 -3.63
C THR A 86 17.28 4.38 -4.25
N ALA A 87 17.29 4.79 -5.53
CA ALA A 87 16.13 5.36 -6.22
C ALA A 87 15.57 6.61 -5.52
N GLY A 88 16.46 7.43 -4.94
CA GLY A 88 16.14 8.77 -4.49
C GLY A 88 15.90 9.72 -5.68
N SER A 89 15.43 10.93 -5.37
CA SER A 89 15.23 11.98 -6.36
C SER A 89 15.41 13.34 -5.72
N TRP A 90 16.12 14.25 -6.38
CA TRP A 90 16.21 15.66 -5.96
C TRP A 90 14.86 16.37 -5.90
N ALA A 91 13.82 15.81 -6.54
CA ALA A 91 12.45 16.31 -6.42
C ALA A 91 11.81 16.02 -5.05
N HIS A 92 12.38 15.11 -4.25
CA HIS A 92 11.94 14.84 -2.89
C HIS A 92 12.75 15.69 -1.91
N GLU A 93 12.22 16.84 -1.54
CA GLU A 93 12.92 17.80 -0.66
C GLU A 93 13.32 17.17 0.68
N GLU A 94 12.46 16.33 1.26
CA GLU A 94 12.68 15.73 2.59
C GLU A 94 13.50 14.42 2.56
N ASP A 95 13.53 13.70 1.44
CA ASP A 95 14.30 12.46 1.26
C ASP A 95 14.96 12.36 -0.12
N PRO A 96 15.89 13.27 -0.45
CA PRO A 96 16.49 13.31 -1.78
C PRO A 96 17.33 12.06 -2.09
N LEU A 97 17.89 11.42 -1.06
CA LEU A 97 18.63 10.17 -1.18
C LEU A 97 17.76 8.91 -1.10
N GLY A 98 16.44 9.00 -0.88
CA GLY A 98 15.60 7.82 -0.69
C GLY A 98 15.98 6.95 0.52
N LEU A 99 16.61 7.50 1.57
CA LEU A 99 17.07 6.74 2.73
C LEU A 99 15.91 6.10 3.51
N GLU A 100 14.80 6.83 3.64
CA GLU A 100 13.62 6.34 4.35
C GLU A 100 12.92 5.28 3.49
N GLY A 101 12.66 5.61 2.23
CA GLY A 101 12.05 4.66 1.29
C GLY A 101 12.86 3.37 1.11
N HIS A 102 14.20 3.45 1.14
CA HIS A 102 15.09 2.29 1.06
C HIS A 102 15.03 1.42 2.32
N PHE A 103 15.03 2.04 3.51
CA PHE A 103 14.85 1.32 4.77
C PHE A 103 13.49 0.62 4.83
N GLU A 104 12.41 1.33 4.49
CA GLU A 104 11.05 0.78 4.43
C GLU A 104 10.94 -0.35 3.41
N SER A 105 11.61 -0.22 2.26
CA SER A 105 11.66 -1.29 1.27
C SER A 105 12.28 -2.56 1.86
N TRP A 106 13.41 -2.47 2.57
CA TRP A 106 13.97 -3.67 3.22
C TRP A 106 13.11 -4.20 4.36
N LEU A 107 12.52 -3.30 5.15
CA LEU A 107 11.68 -3.67 6.28
C LEU A 107 10.38 -4.35 5.86
N SER A 108 9.73 -3.86 4.80
CA SER A 108 8.39 -4.32 4.41
C SER A 108 8.40 -5.40 3.32
N HIS A 109 9.44 -5.47 2.47
CA HIS A 109 9.37 -6.28 1.25
C HIS A 109 9.55 -7.77 1.52
N SER A 110 8.77 -8.63 0.85
CA SER A 110 8.82 -10.06 1.16
C SER A 110 10.17 -10.71 0.83
N ASN A 111 10.66 -11.60 1.71
CA ASN A 111 11.98 -12.23 1.61
C ASN A 111 11.99 -13.70 2.12
N LYS A 112 12.84 -14.54 1.50
CA LYS A 112 12.96 -15.99 1.80
C LYS A 112 13.83 -16.35 2.99
N TYR A 113 14.57 -15.37 3.49
CA TYR A 113 15.61 -15.55 4.50
C TYR A 113 15.46 -14.48 5.58
N PRO A 114 15.89 -14.70 6.83
CA PRO A 114 15.79 -13.67 7.86
C PRO A 114 16.67 -12.46 7.49
N ILE A 115 16.24 -11.27 7.91
CA ILE A 115 17.02 -10.04 7.77
C ILE A 115 17.26 -9.44 9.15
N MET A 116 18.52 -9.38 9.58
CA MET A 116 18.94 -8.64 10.76
C MET A 116 19.08 -7.16 10.41
N PHE A 117 18.36 -6.31 11.13
CA PHE A 117 18.55 -4.87 11.11
C PHE A 117 19.44 -4.47 12.28
N ILE A 118 20.51 -3.72 12.00
CA ILE A 118 21.46 -3.29 13.03
C ILE A 118 21.81 -1.81 12.90
N LYS A 119 21.76 -1.09 14.02
CA LYS A 119 22.25 0.29 14.10
C LYS A 119 23.77 0.30 13.95
N TYR A 120 24.25 1.19 13.09
CA TYR A 120 25.68 1.41 12.83
C TYR A 120 26.46 1.59 14.12
N ASP A 121 25.96 2.41 15.05
CA ASP A 121 26.70 2.77 16.25
C ASP A 121 26.89 1.61 17.22
N ASP A 122 26.05 0.58 17.10
CA ASP A 122 26.01 -0.60 17.96
C ASP A 122 26.77 -1.79 17.37
N ILE A 123 27.23 -1.72 16.11
CA ILE A 123 27.91 -2.82 15.41
C ILE A 123 29.06 -3.40 16.25
N TRP A 124 29.92 -2.55 16.81
CA TRP A 124 31.10 -2.98 17.57
C TRP A 124 30.72 -3.70 18.87
N ASN A 125 29.74 -3.17 19.60
CA ASN A 125 29.30 -3.74 20.87
C ASN A 125 28.42 -5.00 20.68
N LYS A 126 27.93 -5.21 19.46
CA LYS A 126 26.99 -6.29 19.12
C LYS A 126 27.53 -7.24 18.05
N ILE A 127 28.83 -7.22 17.79
CA ILE A 127 29.47 -8.10 16.78
C ILE A 127 29.20 -9.58 17.04
N HIS A 128 29.16 -10.00 18.31
CA HIS A 128 28.82 -11.38 18.69
C HIS A 128 27.41 -11.79 18.22
N HIS A 129 26.42 -10.89 18.25
CA HIS A 129 25.09 -11.18 17.72
C HIS A 129 25.08 -11.28 16.19
N ILE A 130 25.90 -10.46 15.50
CA ILE A 130 26.06 -10.55 14.06
C ILE A 130 26.67 -11.92 13.70
N ASN A 131 27.73 -12.30 14.40
CA ASN A 131 28.43 -13.57 14.26
C ASN A 131 27.49 -14.77 14.48
N GLU A 132 26.71 -14.74 15.56
CA GLU A 132 25.68 -15.74 15.84
C GLU A 132 24.66 -15.83 14.69
N PHE A 133 24.17 -14.68 14.21
CA PHE A 133 23.19 -14.63 13.12
C PHE A 133 23.71 -15.15 11.78
N ILE A 134 25.01 -14.98 11.51
CA ILE A 134 25.65 -15.53 10.31
C ILE A 134 26.27 -16.91 10.53
N GLU A 135 26.05 -17.54 11.70
CA GLU A 135 26.59 -18.85 12.07
C GLU A 135 28.11 -18.92 11.96
N PHE A 136 28.79 -17.86 12.42
CA PHE A 136 30.25 -17.76 12.42
C PHE A 136 30.77 -17.66 13.84
N SER A 137 31.61 -18.61 14.28
CA SER A 137 32.05 -18.74 15.68
C SER A 137 33.38 -18.06 16.02
N ASP A 138 34.19 -17.69 15.03
CA ASP A 138 35.65 -17.68 15.25
C ASP A 138 36.29 -16.31 15.49
N HIS A 139 35.59 -15.17 15.36
CA HIS A 139 36.22 -13.85 15.54
C HIS A 139 35.27 -12.72 15.94
N ASN A 140 35.57 -12.03 17.05
CA ASN A 140 34.82 -10.85 17.52
C ASN A 140 35.53 -9.50 17.26
N ASP A 141 36.69 -9.50 16.61
CA ASP A 141 37.52 -8.30 16.51
C ASP A 141 37.28 -7.53 15.21
N LEU A 142 36.37 -6.55 15.28
CA LEU A 142 36.29 -5.52 14.25
C LEU A 142 37.46 -4.54 14.35
N PRO A 143 37.89 -3.92 13.24
CA PRO A 143 38.78 -2.77 13.31
C PRO A 143 38.21 -1.69 14.23
N GLU A 144 39.08 -1.00 14.97
CA GLU A 144 38.69 0.04 15.93
C GLU A 144 37.67 1.02 15.34
N LYS A 145 36.64 1.35 16.14
CA LYS A 145 35.59 2.31 15.74
C LYS A 145 36.21 3.69 15.59
N ARG A 146 36.32 4.16 14.34
CA ARG A 146 36.81 5.51 14.07
C ARG A 146 35.70 6.54 14.29
N PRO A 147 36.01 7.70 14.92
CA PRO A 147 35.08 8.82 14.97
C PRO A 147 34.61 9.22 13.58
N ARG A 148 33.33 9.60 13.47
CA ARG A 148 32.80 10.17 12.23
C ARG A 148 33.50 11.51 12.00
N ARG A 149 33.92 11.77 10.77
CA ARG A 149 34.52 13.05 10.36
C ARG A 149 33.50 13.96 9.66
N SER A 150 32.21 13.77 9.93
CA SER A 150 31.09 14.46 9.26
C SER A 150 30.70 15.78 9.91
N ASP A 151 31.23 16.10 11.09
CA ASP A 151 30.75 17.21 11.93
C ASP A 151 30.87 18.59 11.26
N ALA A 152 31.84 18.75 10.34
CA ALA A 152 32.03 19.98 9.57
C ALA A 152 31.00 20.17 8.42
N VAL A 153 30.17 19.17 8.12
CA VAL A 153 29.16 19.27 7.06
C VAL A 153 27.84 19.75 7.65
N LEU A 154 27.41 20.94 7.24
CA LEU A 154 26.10 21.48 7.59
C LEU A 154 24.99 20.74 6.84
N LEU A 155 23.87 20.51 7.52
CA LEU A 155 22.67 19.95 6.90
C LEU A 155 21.90 21.05 6.18
N PRO A 156 21.33 20.76 4.99
CA PRO A 156 20.35 21.65 4.37
C PRO A 156 19.15 21.85 5.31
N LYS A 157 18.62 23.07 5.34
CA LYS A 157 17.32 23.36 5.94
C LYS A 157 16.24 23.23 4.87
N LEU A 158 15.12 22.65 5.26
CA LEU A 158 13.91 22.56 4.46
C LEU A 158 13.15 23.88 4.48
N ASN A 159 12.18 24.03 3.58
CA ASN A 159 11.34 25.24 3.48
C ASN A 159 10.56 25.54 4.78
N ASN A 160 10.27 24.51 5.58
CA ASN A 160 9.63 24.62 6.89
C ASN A 160 10.61 24.90 8.06
N GLY A 161 11.89 25.16 7.76
CA GLY A 161 12.93 25.46 8.73
C GLY A 161 13.56 24.24 9.42
N LYS A 162 12.99 23.04 9.26
CA LYS A 162 13.55 21.79 9.78
C LYS A 162 14.84 21.43 9.08
N GLU A 163 15.69 20.67 9.77
CA GLU A 163 16.84 20.06 9.11
C GLU A 163 16.40 18.88 8.25
N LEU A 164 17.11 18.67 7.13
CA LEU A 164 16.92 17.49 6.30
C LEU A 164 16.98 16.22 7.17
N TYR A 165 16.03 15.30 7.00
CA TYR A 165 15.87 14.07 7.77
C TYR A 165 15.55 14.20 9.27
N GLU A 166 15.18 15.37 9.79
CA GLU A 166 14.91 15.53 11.23
C GLU A 166 13.83 14.56 11.76
N ASP A 167 12.68 14.47 11.08
CA ASP A 167 11.59 13.59 11.51
C ASP A 167 11.97 12.10 11.37
N TYR A 168 12.69 11.76 10.29
CA TYR A 168 13.18 10.39 10.09
C TYR A 168 14.22 10.00 11.15
N ALA A 169 15.13 10.91 11.52
CA ALA A 169 16.10 10.68 12.59
C ALA A 169 15.42 10.39 13.93
N LYS A 170 14.40 11.18 14.30
CA LYS A 170 13.58 10.92 15.51
C LYS A 170 12.93 9.54 15.48
N ARG A 171 12.50 9.05 14.31
CA ARG A 171 11.94 7.71 14.16
C ARG A 171 13.01 6.63 14.35
N ILE A 172 14.17 6.77 13.69
CA ILE A 172 15.28 5.81 13.79
C ILE A 172 15.81 5.69 15.22
N GLN A 173 15.85 6.79 15.98
CA GLN A 173 16.27 6.77 17.38
C GLN A 173 15.40 5.85 18.24
N LYS A 174 14.08 5.80 17.98
CA LYS A 174 13.12 4.95 18.71
C LYS A 174 13.22 3.46 18.39
N LEU A 175 13.87 3.08 17.29
CA LEU A 175 14.03 1.67 16.92
C LEU A 175 15.04 0.96 17.84
N PRO A 176 14.91 -0.35 18.08
CA PRO A 176 15.87 -1.11 18.89
C PRO A 176 17.20 -1.27 18.15
N SER A 177 18.33 -1.27 18.86
CA SER A 177 19.67 -1.43 18.28
C SER A 177 19.81 -2.58 17.28
N ILE A 178 19.18 -3.71 17.58
CA ILE A 178 19.08 -4.89 16.71
C ILE A 178 17.64 -5.40 16.73
N PHE A 179 17.15 -5.82 15.56
CA PHE A 179 15.95 -6.64 15.45
C PHE A 179 16.02 -7.53 14.19
N ILE A 180 15.30 -8.65 14.20
CA ILE A 180 15.30 -9.60 13.10
C ILE A 180 13.91 -9.65 12.47
N LYS A 181 13.84 -9.33 11.18
CA LYS A 181 12.69 -9.65 10.34
C LYS A 181 12.79 -11.12 9.93
N LYS A 182 11.83 -11.92 10.35
CA LYS A 182 11.77 -13.35 9.98
C LYS A 182 11.52 -13.49 8.46
N PRO A 183 11.95 -14.60 7.83
CA PRO A 183 11.48 -14.92 6.49
C PRO A 183 9.97 -14.88 6.44
N ASP A 184 9.42 -14.43 5.31
CA ASP A 184 8.06 -14.81 5.02
C ASP A 184 8.03 -16.31 4.82
N LYS A 185 6.97 -16.96 5.28
CA LYS A 185 6.78 -18.39 5.06
C LYS A 185 6.51 -18.64 3.57
N ILE A 186 7.56 -18.70 2.74
CA ILE A 186 7.44 -19.18 1.37
C ILE A 186 7.17 -20.67 1.44
N GLY A 187 5.92 -21.04 1.11
CA GLY A 187 5.48 -22.42 1.09
C GLY A 187 4.24 -22.74 1.92
N MET A 188 3.58 -21.78 2.56
CA MET A 188 2.19 -21.98 3.00
C MET A 188 1.31 -20.83 2.52
N PRO A 189 0.34 -21.09 1.62
CA PRO A 189 -0.83 -20.24 1.52
C PRO A 189 -1.38 -20.11 2.93
N THR A 190 -1.64 -18.91 3.42
CA THR A 190 -2.29 -18.67 4.72
C THR A 190 -3.77 -19.06 4.66
N ARG A 191 -4.08 -20.28 4.20
CA ARG A 191 -4.92 -21.15 5.01
C ARG A 191 -4.12 -21.39 6.29
N LEU A 192 -4.60 -20.85 7.41
CA LEU A 192 -4.20 -21.24 8.77
C LEU A 192 -2.88 -20.62 9.30
N LEU A 193 -2.89 -19.32 9.56
CA LEU A 193 -2.45 -18.85 10.87
C LEU A 193 -3.72 -18.72 11.72
N GLY A 194 -3.78 -19.48 12.81
CA GLY A 194 -4.94 -19.65 13.67
C GLY A 194 -5.53 -18.32 14.15
N ASN A 195 -6.63 -17.94 13.53
CA ASN A 195 -7.71 -17.10 14.01
C ASN A 195 -8.81 -17.32 12.97
N LYS A 196 -10.06 -17.59 13.39
CA LYS A 196 -11.22 -17.82 12.48
C LYS A 196 -11.06 -17.06 11.16
N SER A 197 -10.98 -17.79 10.05
CA SER A 197 -10.50 -17.27 8.77
C SER A 197 -11.23 -15.99 8.38
N MET A 198 -10.51 -14.88 8.25
CA MET A 198 -11.08 -13.64 7.72
C MET A 198 -11.58 -13.90 6.31
N LYS A 199 -12.90 -13.90 6.13
CA LYS A 199 -13.54 -14.04 4.83
C LYS A 199 -13.51 -12.69 4.13
N ILE A 200 -12.85 -12.61 2.97
CA ILE A 200 -12.60 -11.37 2.23
C ILE A 200 -13.23 -11.48 0.84
N ALA A 201 -13.78 -10.39 0.30
CA ALA A 201 -14.28 -10.32 -1.08
C ALA A 201 -13.66 -9.18 -1.87
N LEU A 202 -13.43 -9.40 -3.16
CA LEU A 202 -13.31 -8.32 -4.14
C LEU A 202 -14.69 -8.09 -4.73
N VAL A 203 -15.12 -6.84 -4.87
CA VAL A 203 -16.50 -6.55 -5.29
C VAL A 203 -16.57 -5.49 -6.38
N GLY A 204 -17.55 -5.61 -7.26
CA GLY A 204 -17.92 -4.58 -8.22
C GLY A 204 -19.37 -4.72 -8.65
N LEU A 205 -20.07 -3.59 -8.80
CA LEU A 205 -21.36 -3.54 -9.49
C LEU A 205 -21.08 -3.24 -10.96
N MET A 206 -21.44 -4.17 -11.84
CA MET A 206 -21.12 -4.09 -13.25
C MET A 206 -22.38 -4.24 -14.10
N ARG A 207 -22.39 -3.53 -15.23
CA ARG A 207 -23.44 -3.61 -16.23
C ARG A 207 -22.87 -4.26 -17.49
N GLY A 208 -23.71 -5.02 -18.18
CA GLY A 208 -23.40 -5.50 -19.51
C GLY A 208 -23.39 -4.40 -20.57
N PHE A 209 -22.58 -4.58 -21.61
CA PHE A 209 -22.59 -3.74 -22.79
C PHE A 209 -23.34 -4.44 -23.94
N ASN A 210 -23.89 -3.68 -24.88
CA ASN A 210 -24.45 -4.27 -26.12
C ASN A 210 -23.35 -4.48 -27.18
N ASP A 211 -22.16 -3.89 -26.98
CA ASP A 211 -21.02 -3.93 -27.87
C ASP A 211 -19.89 -4.76 -27.24
N TYR A 212 -19.54 -5.88 -27.88
CA TYR A 212 -18.49 -6.78 -27.42
C TYR A 212 -17.12 -6.08 -27.28
N SER A 213 -16.82 -5.11 -28.14
CA SER A 213 -15.55 -4.39 -28.10
C SER A 213 -15.38 -3.59 -26.80
N ARG A 214 -16.49 -3.16 -26.18
CA ARG A 214 -16.49 -2.50 -24.86
C ARG A 214 -16.23 -3.49 -23.74
N TYR A 215 -16.75 -4.71 -23.83
CA TYR A 215 -16.41 -5.77 -22.86
C TYR A 215 -14.92 -6.05 -22.85
N GLU A 216 -14.33 -6.21 -24.04
CA GLU A 216 -12.92 -6.52 -24.16
C GLU A 216 -12.04 -5.39 -23.60
N LYS A 217 -12.31 -4.15 -24.04
CA LYS A 217 -11.50 -2.99 -23.67
C LYS A 217 -11.64 -2.57 -22.20
N LYS A 218 -12.79 -2.85 -21.56
CA LYS A 218 -13.07 -2.47 -20.17
C LYS A 218 -13.05 -3.67 -19.24
N LEU A 219 -14.10 -4.48 -19.23
CA LEU A 219 -14.33 -5.50 -18.22
C LEU A 219 -13.31 -6.64 -18.25
N LEU A 220 -13.01 -7.19 -19.44
CA LEU A 220 -12.02 -8.27 -19.58
C LEU A 220 -10.63 -7.77 -19.21
N LYS A 221 -10.22 -6.61 -19.76
CA LYS A 221 -8.94 -5.97 -19.40
C LYS A 221 -8.82 -5.70 -17.90
N ARG A 222 -9.86 -5.13 -17.28
CA ARG A 222 -9.89 -4.82 -15.84
C ARG A 222 -9.76 -6.09 -14.99
N ASN A 223 -10.50 -7.15 -15.32
CA ASN A 223 -10.43 -8.42 -14.59
C ASN A 223 -9.06 -9.09 -14.74
N ARG A 224 -8.50 -9.11 -15.96
CA ARG A 224 -7.18 -9.65 -16.23
C ARG A 224 -6.11 -8.92 -15.41
N LEU A 225 -6.08 -7.59 -15.47
CA LEU A 225 -5.11 -6.78 -14.71
C LEU A 225 -5.28 -6.97 -13.19
N LEU A 226 -6.51 -7.02 -12.68
CA LEU A 226 -6.77 -7.31 -11.28
C LEU A 226 -6.24 -8.70 -10.89
N HIS A 227 -6.50 -9.72 -11.70
CA HIS A 227 -6.04 -11.07 -11.44
C HIS A 227 -4.52 -11.14 -11.46
N GLU A 228 -3.89 -10.75 -12.56
CA GLU A 228 -2.44 -10.81 -12.77
C GLU A 228 -1.66 -10.01 -11.72
N ASN A 229 -2.11 -8.78 -11.42
CA ASN A 229 -1.35 -7.86 -10.57
C ASN A 229 -1.74 -7.92 -9.09
N PHE A 230 -2.79 -8.66 -8.70
CA PHE A 230 -3.20 -8.72 -7.30
C PHE A 230 -3.78 -10.07 -6.91
N ASN A 231 -4.88 -10.48 -7.54
CA ASN A 231 -5.68 -11.58 -7.01
C ASN A 231 -5.11 -12.98 -7.29
N LYS A 232 -4.11 -13.10 -8.19
CA LYS A 232 -3.36 -14.35 -8.42
C LYS A 232 -2.63 -14.83 -7.17
N ILE A 233 -2.20 -13.91 -6.30
CA ILE A 233 -1.48 -14.20 -5.06
C ILE A 233 -2.46 -14.53 -3.94
N PHE A 234 -3.53 -13.74 -3.79
CA PHE A 234 -4.43 -13.84 -2.64
C PHE A 234 -5.59 -14.81 -2.85
N ASN A 235 -5.99 -15.03 -4.10
CA ASN A 235 -7.10 -15.89 -4.49
C ASN A 235 -8.42 -15.59 -3.74
N TYR A 236 -8.74 -14.31 -3.55
CA TYR A 236 -10.01 -13.90 -2.96
C TYR A 236 -11.16 -14.11 -3.96
N PRO A 237 -12.38 -14.47 -3.50
CA PRO A 237 -13.55 -14.47 -4.36
C PRO A 237 -13.80 -13.07 -4.90
N MET A 238 -14.05 -12.97 -6.21
CA MET A 238 -14.43 -11.73 -6.86
C MET A 238 -15.92 -11.75 -7.18
N LEU A 239 -16.71 -11.03 -6.40
CA LEU A 239 -18.15 -10.93 -6.54
C LEU A 239 -18.51 -9.81 -7.53
N ILE A 240 -19.16 -10.19 -8.63
CA ILE A 240 -19.72 -9.24 -9.60
C ILE A 240 -21.22 -9.19 -9.42
N PHE A 241 -21.71 -8.09 -8.88
CA PHE A 241 -23.13 -7.80 -8.80
C PHE A 241 -23.59 -7.26 -10.15
N ASN A 242 -24.66 -7.83 -10.70
CA ASN A 242 -25.17 -7.47 -12.01
C ASN A 242 -26.71 -7.42 -12.01
N GLU A 243 -27.25 -6.39 -12.64
CA GLU A 243 -28.70 -6.15 -12.80
C GLU A 243 -29.37 -7.02 -13.88
N GLY A 244 -28.73 -8.11 -14.29
CA GLY A 244 -29.22 -9.02 -15.32
C GLY A 244 -28.89 -8.62 -16.76
N THR A 245 -27.86 -7.79 -16.96
CA THR A 245 -27.49 -7.28 -18.31
C THR A 245 -26.22 -7.93 -18.90
N ILE A 246 -25.41 -8.60 -18.09
CA ILE A 246 -24.27 -9.39 -18.59
C ILE A 246 -24.75 -10.75 -19.13
N LEU A 247 -24.60 -10.96 -20.44
CA LEU A 247 -25.00 -12.19 -21.13
C LEU A 247 -24.19 -13.41 -20.67
N PRO A 248 -24.75 -14.64 -20.65
CA PRO A 248 -24.06 -15.86 -20.20
C PRO A 248 -22.71 -16.12 -20.89
N GLU A 249 -22.62 -15.85 -22.20
CA GLU A 249 -21.39 -15.98 -22.99
C GLU A 249 -20.30 -15.02 -22.52
N HIS A 250 -20.66 -13.80 -22.12
CA HIS A 250 -19.71 -12.85 -21.54
C HIS A 250 -19.29 -13.25 -20.13
N GLN A 251 -20.22 -13.80 -19.34
CA GLN A 251 -19.91 -14.36 -18.02
C GLN A 251 -18.88 -15.48 -18.14
N LYS A 252 -19.06 -16.38 -19.12
CA LYS A 252 -18.13 -17.46 -19.42
C LYS A 252 -16.74 -16.92 -19.79
N ALA A 253 -16.65 -15.97 -20.73
CA ALA A 253 -15.39 -15.36 -21.13
C ALA A 253 -14.67 -14.63 -19.97
N MET A 254 -15.43 -14.01 -19.06
CA MET A 254 -14.89 -13.37 -17.86
C MET A 254 -14.34 -14.40 -16.86
N HIS A 255 -15.03 -15.53 -16.69
CA HIS A 255 -14.62 -16.60 -15.79
C HIS A 255 -13.35 -17.31 -16.27
N GLU A 256 -13.19 -17.50 -17.58
CA GLU A 256 -11.98 -18.07 -18.19
C GLU A 256 -10.71 -17.23 -17.88
N GLN A 257 -10.83 -15.91 -17.75
CA GLN A 257 -9.71 -15.02 -17.40
C GLN A 257 -9.51 -14.84 -15.89
N CYS A 258 -10.54 -15.10 -15.09
CA CYS A 258 -10.55 -14.89 -13.64
C CYS A 258 -11.39 -15.99 -12.98
N PRO A 259 -10.82 -17.18 -12.71
CA PRO A 259 -11.58 -18.36 -12.29
C PRO A 259 -12.24 -18.24 -10.91
N ASN A 260 -11.81 -17.27 -10.11
CA ASN A 260 -12.33 -16.93 -8.78
C ASN A 260 -13.50 -15.91 -8.82
N LEU A 261 -14.06 -15.66 -10.01
CA LEU A 261 -15.17 -14.74 -10.22
C LEU A 261 -16.52 -15.44 -9.98
N ILE A 262 -17.38 -14.79 -9.20
CA ILE A 262 -18.73 -15.23 -8.84
C ILE A 262 -19.71 -14.12 -9.24
N PHE A 263 -20.69 -14.45 -10.09
CA PHE A 263 -21.76 -13.53 -10.46
C PHE A 263 -22.89 -13.58 -9.43
N ILE A 264 -23.33 -12.41 -8.97
CA ILE A 264 -24.47 -12.23 -8.08
C ILE A 264 -25.56 -11.48 -8.85
N ASP A 265 -26.67 -12.16 -9.13
CA ASP A 265 -27.82 -11.54 -9.78
C ASP A 265 -28.57 -10.66 -8.77
N ILE A 266 -28.68 -9.38 -9.09
CA ILE A 266 -29.43 -8.40 -8.28
C ILE A 266 -30.64 -7.84 -9.04
N LYS A 267 -31.07 -8.44 -10.15
CA LYS A 267 -32.17 -7.94 -11.00
C LYS A 267 -33.46 -7.70 -10.21
N LYS A 268 -33.82 -8.61 -9.30
CA LYS A 268 -34.98 -8.44 -8.42
C LYS A 268 -34.86 -7.17 -7.57
N TRP A 269 -33.77 -7.07 -6.81
CA TRP A 269 -33.50 -5.89 -5.95
C TRP A 269 -33.44 -4.59 -6.78
N TRP A 270 -32.83 -4.64 -7.96
CA TRP A 270 -32.68 -3.50 -8.85
C TRP A 270 -34.02 -2.96 -9.38
N ASN A 271 -34.98 -3.87 -9.63
CA ASN A 271 -36.33 -3.53 -10.09
C ASN A 271 -37.21 -3.02 -8.94
N GLU A 272 -37.13 -3.65 -7.76
CA GLU A 272 -37.86 -3.19 -6.56
C GLU A 272 -37.47 -1.77 -6.15
N ASN A 273 -36.24 -1.34 -6.45
CA ASN A 273 -35.74 0.00 -6.14
C ASN A 273 -35.85 0.99 -7.32
N ALA A 274 -36.65 0.70 -8.35
CA ALA A 274 -36.82 1.57 -9.51
C ALA A 274 -37.34 2.98 -9.14
N SER A 275 -38.11 3.10 -8.06
CA SER A 275 -38.63 4.38 -7.52
C SER A 275 -37.54 5.35 -7.07
N THR A 276 -36.33 4.86 -6.76
CA THR A 276 -35.15 5.70 -6.44
C THR A 276 -34.73 6.56 -7.64
N GLY A 277 -35.18 6.20 -8.84
CA GLY A 277 -34.98 6.95 -10.08
C GLY A 277 -33.98 6.31 -11.04
N GLY A 278 -33.28 7.16 -11.81
CA GLY A 278 -32.33 6.72 -12.84
C GLY A 278 -31.22 5.82 -12.31
N GLY A 279 -30.59 5.05 -13.20
CA GLY A 279 -29.62 4.00 -12.84
C GLY A 279 -28.47 4.47 -11.94
N TYR A 280 -28.04 5.73 -12.06
CA TYR A 280 -27.03 6.31 -11.17
C TYR A 280 -27.48 6.36 -9.71
N LYS A 281 -28.71 6.81 -9.44
CA LYS A 281 -29.23 6.93 -8.07
C LYS A 281 -29.41 5.56 -7.43
N ARG A 282 -29.87 4.57 -8.22
CA ARG A 282 -29.93 3.16 -7.80
C ARG A 282 -28.55 2.57 -7.51
N MET A 283 -27.55 2.88 -8.33
CA MET A 283 -26.15 2.50 -8.06
C MET A 283 -25.65 3.10 -6.74
N CYS A 284 -25.95 4.38 -6.47
CA CYS A 284 -25.57 4.99 -5.20
C CYS A 284 -26.28 4.31 -4.02
N LEU A 285 -27.59 4.04 -4.13
CA LEU A 285 -28.33 3.32 -3.10
C LEU A 285 -27.75 1.91 -2.86
N PHE A 286 -27.42 1.18 -3.93
CA PHE A 286 -26.79 -0.13 -3.87
C PHE A 286 -25.49 -0.09 -3.08
N ASN A 287 -24.62 0.86 -3.43
CA ASN A 287 -23.32 1.03 -2.80
C ASN A 287 -23.39 1.62 -1.39
N CYS A 288 -24.51 2.21 -0.97
CA CYS A 288 -24.69 2.67 0.41
C CYS A 288 -25.31 1.63 1.32
N SER A 289 -26.18 0.75 0.79
CA SER A 289 -27.04 -0.11 1.60
C SER A 289 -26.85 -1.59 1.29
N PHE A 290 -27.25 -2.02 0.11
CA PHE A 290 -27.33 -3.44 -0.24
C PHE A 290 -25.97 -4.14 -0.19
N LEU A 291 -24.93 -3.53 -0.78
CA LEU A 291 -23.62 -4.17 -0.91
C LEU A 291 -23.07 -4.61 0.46
N GLN A 292 -23.00 -3.69 1.42
CA GLN A 292 -22.38 -3.96 2.71
C GLN A 292 -23.22 -4.92 3.55
N LYS A 293 -24.55 -4.77 3.50
CA LYS A 293 -25.48 -5.68 4.17
C LYS A 293 -25.33 -7.10 3.64
N TYR A 294 -25.37 -7.27 2.31
CA TYR A 294 -25.16 -8.57 1.66
C TYR A 294 -23.84 -9.20 2.11
N LEU A 295 -22.73 -8.46 2.04
CA LEU A 295 -21.42 -8.97 2.41
C LEU A 295 -21.36 -9.41 3.89
N HIS A 296 -21.91 -8.60 4.80
CA HIS A 296 -21.96 -8.92 6.21
C HIS A 296 -22.77 -10.18 6.50
N GLU A 297 -23.98 -10.28 5.95
CA GLU A 297 -24.89 -11.42 6.12
C GLU A 297 -24.31 -12.71 5.54
N HIS A 298 -23.49 -12.61 4.49
CA HIS A 298 -22.77 -13.75 3.91
C HIS A 298 -21.42 -14.03 4.60
N GLY A 299 -21.17 -13.42 5.75
CA GLY A 299 -20.02 -13.70 6.62
C GLY A 299 -18.70 -13.10 6.16
N TYR A 300 -18.70 -12.20 5.18
CA TYR A 300 -17.49 -11.46 4.81
C TYR A 300 -17.14 -10.47 5.91
N HIS A 301 -15.86 -10.41 6.28
CA HIS A 301 -15.32 -9.50 7.28
C HIS A 301 -14.84 -8.20 6.64
N TYR A 302 -14.21 -8.31 5.47
CA TYR A 302 -13.72 -7.17 4.71
C TYR A 302 -14.03 -7.34 3.24
N TYR A 303 -14.05 -6.21 2.53
CA TYR A 303 -14.13 -6.20 1.07
C TYR A 303 -13.23 -5.13 0.47
N LEU A 304 -12.86 -5.31 -0.80
CA LEU A 304 -12.24 -4.29 -1.65
C LEU A 304 -13.18 -4.02 -2.84
N ARG A 305 -13.73 -2.81 -2.92
CA ARG A 305 -14.53 -2.34 -4.06
C ARG A 305 -13.60 -1.87 -5.18
N LEU A 306 -13.97 -2.27 -6.39
CA LEU A 306 -13.26 -2.00 -7.63
C LEU A 306 -14.29 -1.85 -8.76
N ASP A 307 -14.56 -0.62 -9.17
CA ASP A 307 -15.51 -0.30 -10.25
C ASP A 307 -15.07 -0.90 -11.62
N ASP A 308 -15.95 -0.83 -12.62
CA ASP A 308 -15.81 -1.48 -13.94
C ASP A 308 -14.69 -0.90 -14.81
N ASP A 309 -14.23 0.31 -14.50
CA ASP A 309 -13.17 1.04 -15.18
C ASP A 309 -11.94 1.31 -14.30
N VAL A 310 -11.80 0.55 -13.21
CA VAL A 310 -10.63 0.58 -12.32
C VAL A 310 -9.57 -0.42 -12.80
N PHE A 311 -8.41 0.07 -13.22
CA PHE A 311 -7.31 -0.75 -13.73
C PHE A 311 -6.16 -0.82 -12.72
N MET A 312 -5.93 -2.01 -12.17
CA MET A 312 -4.84 -2.28 -11.23
C MET A 312 -3.55 -2.55 -12.01
N HIS A 313 -2.70 -1.53 -12.16
CA HIS A 313 -1.47 -1.63 -12.96
C HIS A 313 -0.29 -2.22 -12.18
N GLN A 314 -0.29 -2.04 -10.86
CA GLN A 314 0.68 -2.66 -9.96
C GLN A 314 -0.04 -3.10 -8.69
N ALA A 315 0.42 -4.20 -8.10
CA ALA A 315 -0.01 -4.58 -6.77
C ALA A 315 0.28 -3.41 -5.81
N PRO A 316 -0.61 -3.09 -4.85
CA PRO A 316 -0.16 -2.48 -3.61
C PRO A 316 1.08 -3.24 -3.11
N ASN A 317 2.08 -2.55 -2.55
CA ASN A 317 3.19 -3.21 -1.84
C ASN A 317 2.61 -4.31 -0.94
N PRO A 318 2.81 -5.60 -1.26
CA PRO A 318 1.92 -6.63 -0.79
C PRO A 318 2.40 -7.14 0.57
N VAL A 319 1.88 -6.56 1.64
CA VAL A 319 1.75 -7.28 2.91
C VAL A 319 0.34 -7.02 3.45
N HIS A 320 -0.56 -7.93 3.06
CA HIS A 320 -1.88 -8.15 3.67
C HIS A 320 -2.68 -6.89 4.05
N LEU A 321 -3.18 -6.10 3.09
CA LEU A 321 -4.06 -4.94 3.35
C LEU A 321 -5.09 -5.22 4.45
N PHE A 322 -5.79 -6.35 4.36
CA PHE A 322 -6.82 -6.72 5.32
C PHE A 322 -6.28 -7.22 6.67
N ALA A 323 -5.10 -7.85 6.71
CA ALA A 323 -4.48 -8.19 7.99
C ALA A 323 -3.96 -6.94 8.68
N TRP A 324 -3.34 -6.02 7.94
CA TRP A 324 -2.93 -4.71 8.42
C TRP A 324 -4.14 -3.90 8.91
N MET A 325 -5.25 -3.87 8.16
CA MET A 325 -6.49 -3.24 8.62
C MET A 325 -6.97 -3.86 9.94
N ARG A 326 -7.00 -5.19 10.05
CA ARG A 326 -7.38 -5.86 11.30
C ARG A 326 -6.44 -5.52 12.45
N GLU A 327 -5.13 -5.60 12.23
CA GLU A 327 -4.11 -5.38 13.27
C GLU A 327 -4.06 -3.94 13.76
N ASN A 328 -4.46 -2.99 12.91
CA ASN A 328 -4.52 -1.56 13.23
C ASN A 328 -5.95 -1.07 13.50
N ASP A 329 -6.91 -1.98 13.60
CA ASP A 329 -8.34 -1.69 13.85
C ASP A 329 -8.92 -0.66 12.87
N ILE A 330 -8.64 -0.79 11.57
CA ILE A 330 -9.07 0.15 10.52
C ILE A 330 -10.40 -0.30 9.90
N ASP A 331 -11.38 0.58 9.90
CA ASP A 331 -12.71 0.36 9.32
C ASP A 331 -12.78 0.66 7.83
N TYR A 332 -12.03 1.65 7.36
CA TYR A 332 -12.15 2.15 5.99
C TYR A 332 -10.82 2.64 5.42
N VAL A 333 -10.49 2.17 4.22
CA VAL A 333 -9.28 2.52 3.51
C VAL A 333 -9.66 3.10 2.16
N TYR A 334 -9.08 4.25 1.85
CA TYR A 334 -9.27 4.95 0.59
C TYR A 334 -7.92 5.35 0.01
N SER A 335 -7.91 5.60 -1.30
CA SER A 335 -6.71 6.06 -2.00
C SER A 335 -6.68 7.58 -2.17
N ARG A 336 -7.87 8.20 -2.26
CA ARG A 336 -8.02 9.62 -2.61
C ARG A 336 -9.22 10.26 -1.95
N ARG A 337 -9.17 11.59 -1.85
CA ARG A 337 -10.30 12.45 -1.50
C ARG A 337 -10.68 13.30 -2.71
N LYS A 338 -11.93 13.74 -2.80
CA LYS A 338 -12.39 14.73 -3.77
C LYS A 338 -13.48 15.61 -3.16
N ILE A 339 -13.85 16.67 -3.87
CA ILE A 339 -15.05 17.45 -3.59
C ILE A 339 -16.15 16.95 -4.51
N ASP A 340 -17.34 16.67 -3.98
CA ASP A 340 -18.50 16.34 -4.79
C ASP A 340 -18.84 17.52 -5.71
N SER A 341 -18.83 17.34 -7.03
CA SER A 341 -19.10 18.42 -7.98
C SER A 341 -20.58 18.82 -8.05
N HIS A 342 -21.49 18.04 -7.48
CA HIS A 342 -22.92 18.29 -7.56
C HIS A 342 -23.38 19.25 -6.45
N ARG A 343 -23.57 20.53 -6.79
CA ARG A 343 -23.94 21.60 -5.84
C ARG A 343 -25.15 21.25 -4.96
N LYS A 344 -26.21 20.65 -5.52
CA LYS A 344 -27.40 20.28 -4.74
C LYS A 344 -27.06 19.25 -3.66
N THR A 345 -26.19 18.29 -3.96
CA THR A 345 -25.69 17.32 -2.96
C THR A 345 -24.89 18.03 -1.89
N GLN A 346 -23.95 18.90 -2.27
CA GLN A 346 -23.13 19.64 -1.28
C GLN A 346 -24.00 20.39 -0.28
N VAL A 347 -25.05 21.09 -0.74
CA VAL A 347 -25.93 21.88 0.14
C VAL A 347 -26.83 20.97 0.98
N THR A 348 -27.59 20.09 0.34
CA THR A 348 -28.66 19.34 1.01
C THR A 348 -28.13 18.24 1.92
N LEU A 349 -27.05 17.55 1.53
CA LEU A 349 -26.42 16.54 2.37
C LEU A 349 -25.68 17.19 3.56
N SER A 350 -24.99 18.32 3.36
CA SER A 350 -24.31 18.99 4.47
C SER A 350 -25.30 19.47 5.53
N LYS A 351 -26.41 20.09 5.11
CA LYS A 351 -27.50 20.46 6.04
C LYS A 351 -28.03 19.24 6.79
N PHE A 352 -28.39 18.18 6.07
CA PHE A 352 -28.87 16.95 6.67
C PHE A 352 -27.88 16.36 7.70
N CYS A 353 -26.59 16.30 7.36
CA CYS A 353 -25.57 15.76 8.27
C CYS A 353 -25.35 16.63 9.51
N ILE A 354 -25.42 17.97 9.39
CA ILE A 354 -25.38 18.87 10.55
C ILE A 354 -26.57 18.59 11.47
N ASP A 355 -27.77 18.44 10.90
CA ASP A 355 -28.98 18.18 11.68
C ASP A 355 -28.96 16.80 12.34
N TYR A 356 -28.46 15.78 11.64
CA TYR A 356 -28.39 14.39 12.11
C TYR A 356 -27.28 14.18 13.15
N PHE A 357 -26.05 14.60 12.87
CA PHE A 357 -24.89 14.37 13.74
C PHE A 357 -24.64 15.47 14.76
N LYS A 358 -25.33 16.62 14.66
CA LYS A 358 -25.10 17.83 15.47
C LYS A 358 -23.65 18.36 15.36
N LYS A 359 -22.97 18.07 14.25
CA LYS A 359 -21.62 18.55 13.93
C LYS A 359 -21.43 18.67 12.42
N ASP A 360 -20.62 19.64 11.99
CA ASP A 360 -20.24 19.76 10.58
C ASP A 360 -19.10 18.79 10.24
N ILE A 361 -19.46 17.68 9.59
CA ILE A 361 -18.53 16.66 9.11
C ILE A 361 -18.06 16.89 7.67
N LYS A 362 -18.51 18.00 7.06
CA LYS A 362 -18.22 18.42 5.69
C LYS A 362 -18.35 17.27 4.67
N PRO A 363 -19.56 16.70 4.49
CA PRO A 363 -19.76 15.48 3.73
C PRO A 363 -19.49 15.63 2.22
N HIS A 364 -19.39 16.86 1.73
CA HIS A 364 -19.01 17.19 0.36
C HIS A 364 -17.52 16.94 0.07
N PHE A 365 -16.65 16.90 1.08
CA PHE A 365 -15.29 16.36 0.93
C PHE A 365 -15.38 14.85 1.13
N ASN A 366 -15.37 14.08 0.07
CA ASN A 366 -15.62 12.65 0.15
C ASN A 366 -14.37 11.82 -0.20
N TYR A 367 -14.28 10.63 0.39
CA TYR A 367 -13.37 9.59 -0.03
C TYR A 367 -13.82 9.11 -1.40
N TYR A 368 -12.88 9.08 -2.36
CA TYR A 368 -13.21 8.65 -3.70
C TYR A 368 -13.31 7.13 -3.72
N ASN A 369 -14.53 6.63 -3.65
CA ASN A 369 -14.83 5.25 -3.27
C ASN A 369 -14.98 4.27 -4.46
N ASN A 370 -14.63 4.69 -5.69
CA ASN A 370 -14.51 3.78 -6.83
C ASN A 370 -13.45 2.69 -6.59
N PHE A 371 -12.49 3.01 -5.72
CA PHE A 371 -11.55 2.10 -5.11
C PHE A 371 -11.58 2.33 -3.59
N HIS A 372 -11.97 1.33 -2.81
CA HIS A 372 -11.81 1.38 -1.35
C HIS A 372 -11.87 -0.01 -0.73
N ALA A 373 -11.23 -0.18 0.43
CA ALA A 373 -11.41 -1.37 1.26
C ALA A 373 -12.13 -1.02 2.56
N SER A 374 -12.97 -1.91 3.07
CA SER A 374 -13.70 -1.64 4.31
C SER A 374 -14.07 -2.88 5.10
N ASN A 375 -14.19 -2.71 6.42
CA ASN A 375 -14.72 -3.66 7.37
C ASN A 375 -16.26 -3.69 7.30
N THR A 376 -16.84 -4.86 7.02
CA THR A 376 -18.30 -5.01 6.92
C THR A 376 -19.02 -4.78 8.25
N LYS A 377 -18.34 -5.03 9.38
CA LYS A 377 -18.92 -4.84 10.72
C LYS A 377 -19.25 -3.38 11.01
N PHE A 378 -18.46 -2.44 10.50
CA PHE A 378 -18.75 -1.02 10.65
C PHE A 378 -20.13 -0.69 10.07
N TRP A 379 -20.35 -1.11 8.83
CA TRP A 379 -21.61 -0.86 8.13
C TRP A 379 -22.80 -1.56 8.75
N ALA A 380 -22.61 -2.75 9.33
CA ALA A 380 -23.66 -3.53 9.97
C ALA A 380 -24.13 -2.96 11.32
N GLN A 381 -23.46 -1.94 11.88
CA GLN A 381 -23.89 -1.32 13.14
C GLN A 381 -25.28 -0.70 12.97
N PRO A 382 -26.22 -0.89 13.92
CA PRO A 382 -27.57 -0.36 13.83
C PRO A 382 -27.60 1.14 13.54
N LYS A 383 -26.82 1.94 14.27
CA LYS A 383 -26.70 3.40 14.05
C LYS A 383 -26.26 3.78 12.64
N VAL A 384 -25.40 2.97 12.01
CA VAL A 384 -24.92 3.22 10.64
C VAL A 384 -26.01 2.86 9.63
N GLN A 385 -26.73 1.77 9.86
CA GLN A 385 -27.89 1.39 9.05
C GLN A 385 -29.02 2.43 9.15
N ASP A 386 -29.31 2.95 10.34
CA ASP A 386 -30.32 3.99 10.55
C ASP A 386 -29.97 5.27 9.79
N PHE A 387 -28.69 5.66 9.79
CA PHE A 387 -28.21 6.79 8.99
C PHE A 387 -28.36 6.55 7.49
N ILE A 388 -27.98 5.37 7.00
CA ILE A 388 -28.12 5.00 5.58
C ILE A 388 -29.58 5.02 5.15
N GLU A 389 -30.47 4.50 6.00
CA GLU A 389 -31.93 4.51 5.79
C GLU A 389 -32.43 5.96 5.65
N ALA A 390 -32.05 6.82 6.60
CA ALA A 390 -32.41 8.24 6.57
C ALA A 390 -31.85 8.99 5.35
N CYS A 391 -30.80 8.47 4.70
CA CYS A 391 -30.25 9.03 3.47
C CYS A 391 -30.99 8.62 2.19
N LYS A 392 -31.86 7.60 2.20
CA LYS A 392 -32.48 7.06 0.98
C LYS A 392 -33.24 8.11 0.19
N ASP A 393 -34.04 8.92 0.87
CA ASP A 393 -34.82 9.98 0.23
C ASP A 393 -33.91 11.03 -0.41
N GLY A 394 -32.80 11.38 0.24
CA GLY A 394 -31.81 12.30 -0.32
C GLY A 394 -31.07 11.73 -1.53
N ILE A 395 -30.78 10.43 -1.54
CA ILE A 395 -30.24 9.74 -2.73
C ILE A 395 -31.25 9.84 -3.89
N ALA A 396 -32.52 9.54 -3.63
CA ALA A 396 -33.58 9.55 -4.63
C ALA A 396 -33.91 10.96 -5.15
N SER A 397 -34.05 11.95 -4.28
CA SER A 397 -34.54 13.30 -4.62
C SER A 397 -33.43 14.31 -4.91
N HIS A 398 -32.24 14.13 -4.33
CA HIS A 398 -31.13 15.09 -4.39
C HIS A 398 -29.87 14.56 -5.06
N ARG A 399 -29.85 13.28 -5.46
CA ARG A 399 -28.68 12.63 -6.07
C ARG A 399 -27.48 12.65 -5.11
N TRP A 400 -27.72 12.35 -3.84
CA TRP A 400 -26.63 12.11 -2.90
C TRP A 400 -25.79 10.93 -3.39
N GLY A 401 -24.53 11.20 -3.73
CA GLY A 401 -23.60 10.19 -4.20
C GLY A 401 -23.17 9.29 -3.06
N ASP A 402 -22.93 8.01 -3.35
CA ASP A 402 -22.48 7.03 -2.38
C ASP A 402 -21.14 7.37 -1.74
N SER A 403 -20.20 7.93 -2.51
CA SER A 403 -18.95 8.47 -1.95
C SER A 403 -19.21 9.50 -0.84
N SER A 404 -20.14 10.43 -1.05
CA SER A 404 -20.48 11.49 -0.09
C SER A 404 -21.20 10.94 1.13
N VAL A 405 -22.18 10.06 0.94
CA VAL A 405 -22.93 9.42 2.03
C VAL A 405 -22.03 8.51 2.88
N GLN A 406 -21.18 7.69 2.25
CA GLN A 406 -20.21 6.84 2.97
C GLN A 406 -19.20 7.68 3.76
N SER A 407 -18.69 8.76 3.18
CA SER A 407 -17.76 9.65 3.87
C SER A 407 -18.41 10.35 5.06
N ALA A 408 -19.69 10.71 4.92
CA ALA A 408 -20.50 11.23 6.00
C ALA A 408 -20.63 10.20 7.13
N ALA A 409 -20.96 8.94 6.82
CA ALA A 409 -21.04 7.89 7.83
C ALA A 409 -19.70 7.67 8.56
N ILE A 410 -18.60 7.54 7.81
CA ILE A 410 -17.26 7.31 8.36
C ILE A 410 -16.84 8.42 9.33
N ARG A 411 -17.06 9.69 8.98
CA ARG A 411 -16.72 10.82 9.85
C ARG A 411 -17.74 11.06 10.97
N GLY A 412 -19.01 10.88 10.66
CA GLY A 412 -20.11 11.08 11.61
C GLY A 412 -20.01 10.16 12.80
N PHE A 413 -19.67 8.89 12.56
CA PHE A 413 -19.51 7.86 13.58
C PHE A 413 -18.05 7.62 14.01
N ASP A 414 -17.13 8.51 13.63
CA ASP A 414 -15.72 8.50 14.03
C ASP A 414 -15.01 7.16 13.73
N ALA A 415 -15.35 6.55 12.58
CA ALA A 415 -14.76 5.30 12.13
C ALA A 415 -13.28 5.49 11.77
N LYS A 416 -12.45 4.50 12.09
CA LYS A 416 -11.01 4.60 11.84
C LYS A 416 -10.75 4.45 10.35
N SER A 417 -10.30 5.53 9.72
CA SER A 417 -10.01 5.56 8.30
C SER A 417 -8.56 5.91 7.99
N LYS A 418 -8.01 5.35 6.90
CA LYS A 418 -6.63 5.60 6.48
C LYS A 418 -6.52 5.79 4.97
N CYS A 419 -5.75 6.79 4.57
CA CYS A 419 -5.33 6.96 3.19
C CYS A 419 -4.16 6.01 2.91
N ILE A 420 -4.19 5.30 1.78
CA ILE A 420 -3.04 4.54 1.29
C ILE A 420 -2.70 4.95 -0.13
N GLU A 421 -1.42 5.01 -0.46
CA GLU A 421 -0.98 5.23 -1.83
C GLU A 421 -1.19 3.94 -2.62
N LEU A 422 -1.94 4.03 -3.72
CA LEU A 422 -2.22 2.89 -4.58
C LEU A 422 -2.07 3.26 -6.04
N ASN A 423 -1.38 2.38 -6.76
CA ASN A 423 -1.17 2.54 -8.19
C ASN A 423 -2.35 1.94 -8.99
N TYR A 424 -3.41 2.71 -9.19
CA TYR A 424 -4.54 2.33 -10.04
C TYR A 424 -4.96 3.44 -11.01
N GLY A 425 -5.47 3.04 -12.16
CA GLY A 425 -6.10 3.93 -13.14
C GLY A 425 -7.63 3.89 -13.03
N HIS A 426 -8.29 5.00 -13.37
CA HIS A 426 -9.75 5.08 -13.48
C HIS A 426 -10.15 5.66 -14.85
N GLY A 427 -10.76 4.80 -15.68
CA GLY A 427 -11.00 5.06 -17.09
C GLY A 427 -11.90 6.26 -17.38
N SER A 428 -12.96 6.49 -16.59
CA SER A 428 -13.96 7.53 -16.88
C SER A 428 -13.47 8.96 -16.72
N HIS A 429 -12.29 9.15 -16.15
CA HIS A 429 -11.72 10.48 -15.93
C HIS A 429 -10.27 10.60 -16.42
N GLY A 430 -9.78 9.59 -17.17
CA GLY A 430 -8.39 9.56 -17.63
C GLY A 430 -7.37 9.61 -16.50
N TYR A 431 -7.76 9.21 -15.28
CA TYR A 431 -6.90 9.33 -14.12
C TYR A 431 -5.95 8.16 -14.04
N THR A 432 -4.69 8.48 -13.82
CA THR A 432 -3.65 7.56 -13.36
C THR A 432 -3.09 8.11 -12.05
N SER A 433 -2.79 7.22 -11.11
CA SER A 433 -2.08 7.53 -9.86
C SER A 433 -0.74 8.22 -10.09
N TYR A 434 -0.15 8.02 -11.26
CA TYR A 434 1.10 8.60 -11.71
C TYR A 434 0.89 9.44 -12.97
N THR A 435 1.72 10.44 -13.21
CA THR A 435 1.79 11.09 -14.52
C THR A 435 2.16 10.08 -15.62
N ARG A 436 2.03 10.43 -16.91
CA ARG A 436 2.56 9.61 -18.02
C ARG A 436 4.07 9.25 -17.86
N LYS A 437 4.79 9.91 -16.95
CA LYS A 437 6.21 9.70 -16.65
C LYS A 437 6.47 8.84 -15.40
N GLY A 438 5.45 8.31 -14.72
CA GLY A 438 5.64 7.45 -13.54
C GLY A 438 5.96 8.21 -12.25
N GLU A 439 5.71 9.52 -12.20
CA GLU A 439 5.83 10.34 -10.99
C GLU A 439 4.47 10.44 -10.29
N TYR A 440 4.45 10.30 -8.95
CA TYR A 440 3.25 10.57 -8.15
C TYR A 440 2.79 12.00 -8.45
N ASN A 441 1.50 12.21 -8.70
CA ASN A 441 0.96 13.55 -9.01
C ASN A 441 0.31 14.16 -7.75
N PRO A 442 1.04 15.00 -6.98
CA PRO A 442 0.54 15.59 -5.75
C PRO A 442 -0.48 16.72 -5.96
N ARG A 443 -0.74 17.16 -7.20
CA ARG A 443 -1.66 18.29 -7.51
C ARG A 443 -3.12 18.09 -7.08
N HIS A 444 -3.43 16.97 -6.41
CA HIS A 444 -4.78 16.58 -6.07
C HIS A 444 -4.93 16.14 -4.60
N GLU A 445 -3.88 16.23 -3.78
CA GLU A 445 -4.05 16.30 -2.34
C GLU A 445 -4.34 17.75 -1.96
N TRP A 446 -5.54 18.00 -1.45
CA TRP A 446 -5.92 19.33 -0.96
C TRP A 446 -5.21 19.62 0.36
N ASP A 447 -4.52 20.76 0.41
CA ASP A 447 -3.89 21.34 1.60
C ASP A 447 -4.90 22.21 2.37
N PRO A 448 -5.18 21.90 3.64
CA PRO A 448 -6.07 22.68 4.50
C PRO A 448 -5.67 24.15 4.70
N GLN A 449 -4.44 24.54 4.40
CA GLN A 449 -3.92 25.89 4.63
C GLN A 449 -4.24 26.89 3.51
N ASN A 450 -4.86 26.45 2.41
CA ASN A 450 -5.20 27.32 1.27
C ASN A 450 -6.64 27.88 1.32
N LEU A 451 -7.16 28.21 2.50
CA LEU A 451 -8.42 28.92 2.71
C LEU A 451 -8.25 30.17 3.57
#